data_AF-A0ABC9QIH8-F1
#
_entry.id   AF-A0ABC9QIH8-F1
#
_cell.length_a   1.000
_cell.length_b   1.000
_cell.length_c   1.000
_cell.angle_alpha   90.00
_cell.angle_beta   90.00
_cell.angle_gamma   90.00
#
_symmetry.space_group_name_H-M   'P 1'
#
loop_
_entity.id
_entity.type
_entity.pdbx_description
1 polymer ?
#
loop_
_entity_poly.entity_id
_entity_poly.type
_entity_poly.pdbx_seq_one_letter_code
_entity_poly.pdbx_strand_id
1 'polypeptide(L)'
;MLPLFAFANAGIDIRDMHLGSVFSPVSLGIILGLFLGKQLGVFTFCFIAIKLKLAKLPENIKYGKFYGICILTGIGFTMSLFIDGLAYKNSDIFEYADKLAILVASFLSAIVGFIYLKIVK
;
A
#
# COMPACT_ATOMS: atom_id res chain seq x y z
N MET A 1 5.73 -17.61 9.56
CA MET A 1 4.97 -16.71 10.46
C MET A 1 3.98 -15.83 9.71
N LEU A 2 4.33 -15.25 8.56
CA LEU A 2 3.45 -14.36 7.78
C LEU A 2 2.02 -14.89 7.52
N PRO A 3 1.80 -16.17 7.13
CA PRO A 3 0.43 -16.67 6.90
C PRO A 3 -0.41 -16.69 8.18
N LEU A 4 0.19 -17.05 9.32
CA LEU A 4 -0.47 -17.07 10.63
C LEU A 4 -0.81 -15.65 11.11
N PHE A 5 0.10 -14.69 10.90
CA PHE A 5 -0.13 -13.29 11.20
C PHE A 5 -1.28 -12.71 10.39
N ALA A 6 -1.28 -12.96 9.07
CA ALA A 6 -2.35 -12.52 8.18
C ALA A 6 -3.68 -13.15 8.58
N PHE A 7 -3.71 -14.44 8.90
CA PHE A 7 -4.93 -15.12 9.37
C PHE A 7 -5.49 -14.50 10.65
N ALA A 8 -4.63 -14.18 11.62
CA ALA A 8 -5.04 -13.60 12.90
C ALA A 8 -5.45 -12.11 12.81
N ASN A 9 -4.83 -11.32 11.93
CA ASN A 9 -4.99 -9.86 11.90
C ASN A 9 -5.80 -9.34 10.70
N ALA A 10 -5.98 -10.13 9.64
CA ALA A 10 -6.81 -9.75 8.49
C ALA A 10 -8.28 -10.18 8.64
N GLY A 11 -8.66 -10.81 9.75
CA GLY A 11 -10.05 -11.09 10.09
C GLY A 11 -10.80 -9.78 10.37
N ILE A 12 -11.69 -9.40 9.46
CA ILE A 12 -12.53 -8.20 9.56
C ILE A 12 -13.97 -8.65 9.63
N ASP A 13 -14.70 -8.20 10.65
CA ASP A 13 -16.16 -8.39 10.67
C ASP A 13 -16.81 -7.25 9.87
N ILE A 14 -17.41 -7.62 8.73
CA ILE A 14 -18.00 -6.67 7.78
C ILE A 14 -19.51 -6.52 8.04
N ARG A 15 -20.10 -7.34 8.92
CA ARG A 15 -21.56 -7.42 9.10
C ARG A 15 -22.15 -6.16 9.73
N ASP A 16 -21.44 -5.56 10.67
CA ASP A 16 -21.83 -4.33 11.36
C ASP A 16 -21.08 -3.08 10.86
N MET A 17 -20.33 -3.20 9.75
CA MET A 17 -19.62 -2.06 9.17
C MET A 17 -20.55 -1.17 8.36
N HIS A 18 -20.74 0.07 8.81
CA HIS A 18 -21.29 1.12 7.97
C HIS A 18 -20.34 1.40 6.79
N LEU A 19 -20.80 1.29 5.54
CA LEU A 19 -20.00 1.63 4.35
C LEU A 19 -19.42 3.06 4.39
N GLY A 20 -20.04 3.97 5.15
CA GLY A 20 -19.52 5.32 5.40
C GLY A 20 -18.21 5.37 6.20
N SER A 21 -17.89 4.35 7.01
CA SER A 21 -16.64 4.32 7.79
C SER A 21 -15.41 4.20 6.91
N VAL A 22 -15.53 3.60 5.72
CA VAL A 22 -14.46 3.53 4.71
C VAL A 22 -14.16 4.90 4.11
N PHE A 23 -15.15 5.79 4.08
CA PHE A 23 -14.99 7.20 3.70
C PHE A 23 -14.61 8.09 4.89
N SER A 24 -14.27 7.51 6.04
CA SER A 24 -13.73 8.29 7.14
C SER A 24 -12.40 8.95 6.72
N PRO A 25 -12.07 10.12 7.29
CA PRO A 25 -10.80 10.79 7.01
C PRO A 25 -9.58 9.90 7.27
N VAL A 26 -9.65 9.01 8.27
CA VAL A 26 -8.58 8.08 8.62
C VAL A 26 -8.40 7.03 7.53
N SER A 27 -9.46 6.33 7.16
CA SER A 27 -9.43 5.30 6.11
C SER A 27 -8.99 5.88 4.76
N LEU A 28 -9.48 7.07 4.39
CA LEU A 28 -9.01 7.77 3.17
C LEU A 28 -7.54 8.16 3.25
N GLY A 29 -7.08 8.64 4.42
CA GLY A 29 -5.68 8.94 4.67
C GLY A 29 -4.79 7.71 4.50
N ILE A 30 -5.21 6.55 5.01
CA ILE A 30 -4.53 5.28 4.84
C ILE A 30 -4.50 4.89 3.35
N ILE A 31 -5.63 4.94 2.65
CA ILE A 31 -5.69 4.56 1.22
C ILE A 31 -4.77 5.44 0.38
N LEU A 32 -4.87 6.76 0.52
CA LEU A 32 -4.07 7.71 -0.25
C LEU A 32 -2.59 7.63 0.15
N GLY A 33 -2.29 7.49 1.44
CA GLY A 33 -0.91 7.37 1.93
C GLY A 33 -0.23 6.08 1.44
N LEU A 34 -0.95 4.96 1.44
CA LEU A 34 -0.39 3.69 1.01
C LEU A 34 -0.27 3.61 -0.52
N PHE A 35 -1.30 4.05 -1.25
CA PHE A 35 -1.30 4.00 -2.72
C PHE A 35 -0.44 5.10 -3.33
N LEU A 36 -0.77 6.37 -3.07
CA LEU A 36 -0.05 7.51 -3.67
C LEU A 36 1.24 7.83 -2.92
N GLY A 37 1.21 7.81 -1.59
CA GLY A 37 2.36 8.21 -0.78
C GLY A 37 3.58 7.32 -1.01
N LYS A 38 3.43 5.99 -0.94
CA LYS A 38 4.54 5.06 -1.20
C LYS A 38 5.04 5.14 -2.63
N GLN A 39 4.13 5.16 -3.61
CA GLN A 39 4.50 5.22 -5.01
C GLN A 39 5.29 6.49 -5.34
N LEU A 40 4.80 7.66 -4.93
CA LEU A 40 5.45 8.94 -5.17
C LEU A 40 6.75 9.06 -4.38
N GLY A 41 6.78 8.59 -3.13
CA GLY A 41 7.97 8.58 -2.30
C GLY A 41 9.10 7.79 -2.94
N VAL A 42 8.85 6.51 -3.24
CA VAL A 42 9.85 5.62 -3.85
C VAL A 42 10.31 6.15 -5.20
N PHE A 43 9.37 6.54 -6.07
CA PHE A 43 9.71 7.05 -7.40
C PHE A 43 10.59 8.31 -7.31
N THR A 44 10.22 9.28 -6.47
CA THR A 44 10.93 10.57 -6.36
C THR A 44 12.34 10.38 -5.81
N PHE A 45 12.48 9.63 -4.71
CA PHE A 45 13.80 9.40 -4.10
C PHE A 45 14.72 8.60 -5.03
N CYS A 46 14.22 7.56 -5.68
CA CYS A 46 15.00 6.81 -6.65
C CYS A 46 15.34 7.66 -7.89
N PHE A 47 14.41 8.47 -8.39
CA PHE A 47 14.67 9.37 -9.51
C PHE A 47 15.77 10.39 -9.19
N ILE A 48 15.73 10.98 -8.00
CA ILE A 48 16.77 11.88 -7.50
C ILE A 48 18.11 11.14 -7.39
N ALA A 49 18.12 9.94 -6.80
CA ALA A 49 19.35 9.15 -6.65
C ALA A 49 19.99 8.79 -8.01
N ILE A 50 19.16 8.45 -9.01
CA ILE A 50 19.61 8.19 -10.39
C ILE A 50 20.17 9.48 -11.01
N LYS A 51 19.47 10.61 -10.84
CA LYS A 51 19.91 11.91 -11.39
C LYS A 51 21.23 12.40 -10.77
N LEU A 52 21.43 12.14 -9.49
CA LEU A 52 22.68 12.43 -8.76
C LEU A 52 23.78 11.39 -9.02
N LYS A 53 23.54 10.38 -9.87
CA LYS A 53 24.46 9.26 -10.17
C LYS A 53 24.86 8.44 -8.93
N LEU A 54 24.08 8.51 -7.85
CA LEU A 54 24.25 7.68 -6.64
C LEU A 54 23.71 6.26 -6.85
N ALA A 55 22.77 6.10 -7.78
CA ALA A 55 22.23 4.81 -8.19
C ALA A 55 22.19 4.72 -9.73
N LYS A 56 22.16 3.50 -10.26
CA LYS A 56 21.99 3.22 -11.69
C LYS A 56 20.78 2.33 -11.89
N LEU A 57 20.02 2.60 -12.94
CA LEU A 57 18.94 1.71 -13.37
C LEU A 57 19.56 0.43 -13.94
N PRO A 58 19.05 -0.77 -13.61
CA PRO A 58 19.60 -2.03 -14.11
C PRO A 58 19.60 -2.11 -15.63
N GLU A 59 20.63 -2.75 -16.20
CA GLU A 59 20.72 -3.03 -17.63
C GLU A 59 19.52 -3.88 -18.05
N ASN A 60 18.71 -3.39 -18.99
CA ASN A 60 17.40 -3.91 -19.46
C ASN A 60 16.12 -3.42 -18.76
N ILE A 61 16.18 -2.49 -17.80
CA ILE A 61 14.97 -1.86 -17.25
C ILE A 61 14.79 -0.46 -17.83
N LYS A 62 13.63 -0.19 -18.43
CA LYS A 62 13.21 1.15 -18.84
C LYS A 62 12.52 1.87 -17.68
N TYR A 63 12.52 3.20 -17.69
CA TYR A 63 11.79 4.04 -16.72
C TYR A 63 10.30 3.67 -16.60
N GLY A 64 9.68 3.17 -17.69
CA GLY A 64 8.33 2.61 -17.66
C GLY A 64 8.20 1.45 -16.68
N LYS A 65 8.99 0.38 -16.83
CA LYS A 65 8.96 -0.77 -15.91
C LYS A 65 9.34 -0.38 -14.48
N PHE A 66 10.29 0.54 -14.34
CA PHE A 66 10.68 1.10 -13.05
C PHE A 66 9.51 1.74 -12.31
N TYR A 67 8.70 2.56 -13.00
CA TYR A 67 7.49 3.13 -12.40
C TYR A 67 6.46 2.06 -12.01
N GLY A 68 6.32 1.01 -12.83
CA GLY A 68 5.43 -0.11 -12.50
C GLY A 68 5.82 -0.82 -11.20
N ILE A 69 7.13 -0.97 -10.95
CA ILE A 69 7.65 -1.50 -9.67
C ILE A 69 7.34 -0.53 -8.53
N CYS A 70 7.43 0.78 -8.75
CA CYS A 70 7.08 1.78 -7.74
C CYS A 70 5.60 1.68 -7.31
N ILE A 71 4.67 1.41 -8.24
CA ILE A 71 3.26 1.18 -7.90
C ILE A 71 3.09 -0.04 -6.98
N LEU A 72 3.81 -1.12 -7.25
CA LEU A 72 3.75 -2.33 -6.42
C LEU A 72 4.27 -2.11 -4.99
N THR A 73 5.10 -1.09 -4.75
CA THR A 73 5.53 -0.76 -3.38
C THR A 73 4.38 -0.29 -2.49
N GLY A 74 3.25 0.11 -3.09
CA GLY A 74 2.00 0.42 -2.38
C GLY A 74 1.36 -0.77 -1.68
N ILE A 75 1.80 -2.01 -1.96
CA ILE A 75 1.30 -3.22 -1.28
C ILE A 75 1.89 -3.26 0.15
N GLY A 76 1.15 -2.69 1.11
CA GLY A 76 1.56 -2.63 2.52
C GLY A 76 1.02 -3.75 3.39
N PHE A 77 -0.05 -4.44 2.95
CA PHE A 77 -0.79 -5.51 3.65
C PHE A 77 -0.30 -5.86 5.06
N THR A 78 0.59 -6.83 5.23
CA THR A 78 0.99 -7.34 6.56
C THR A 78 1.74 -6.33 7.42
N MET A 79 2.67 -5.56 6.84
CA MET A 79 3.43 -4.55 7.60
C MET A 79 2.55 -3.36 7.98
N SER A 80 1.61 -2.98 7.12
CA SER A 80 0.64 -1.93 7.41
C SER A 80 -0.35 -2.37 8.49
N LEU A 81 -0.88 -3.60 8.43
CA LEU A 81 -1.74 -4.16 9.48
C LEU A 81 -1.03 -4.21 10.84
N PHE A 82 0.28 -4.51 10.83
CA PHE A 82 1.09 -4.49 12.04
C PHE A 82 1.27 -3.08 12.62
N ILE A 83 1.61 -2.10 11.76
CA ILE A 83 1.78 -0.70 12.18
C ILE A 83 0.45 -0.13 12.69
N ASP A 84 -0.66 -0.47 12.03
CA ASP A 84 -2.01 -0.06 12.40
C ASP A 84 -2.39 -0.56 13.80
N GLY A 85 -2.15 -1.85 14.07
CA GLY A 85 -2.37 -2.44 15.41
C GLY A 85 -1.48 -1.84 16.51
N LEU A 86 -0.33 -1.25 16.17
CA LEU A 86 0.50 -0.49 17.10
C LEU A 86 0.00 0.95 17.29
N ALA A 87 -0.49 1.58 16.22
CA ALA A 87 -0.93 2.97 16.21
C ALA A 87 -2.26 3.17 16.95
N TYR A 88 -3.19 2.22 16.83
CA TYR A 88 -4.57 2.35 17.30
C TYR A 88 -4.97 1.36 18.40
N LYS A 89 -3.98 0.85 19.15
CA LYS A 89 -4.13 -0.19 20.19
C LYS A 89 -5.19 0.11 21.27
N ASN A 90 -5.61 1.37 21.45
CA ASN A 90 -6.57 1.80 22.48
C ASN A 90 -7.86 2.42 21.91
N SER A 91 -8.09 2.35 20.60
CA SER A 91 -9.26 2.95 19.95
C SER A 91 -10.07 1.90 19.19
N ASP A 92 -11.04 1.31 19.87
CA ASP A 92 -11.96 0.29 19.31
C ASP A 92 -12.86 0.83 18.18
N ILE A 93 -12.88 2.16 17.99
CA ILE A 93 -13.82 2.85 17.10
C ILE A 93 -13.47 2.66 15.61
N PHE A 94 -12.20 2.41 15.27
CA PHE A 94 -11.73 2.40 13.87
C PHE A 94 -11.06 1.10 13.41
N GLU A 95 -10.90 0.12 14.31
CA GLU A 95 -10.06 -1.06 14.08
C GLU A 95 -10.43 -1.84 12.80
N TYR A 96 -11.72 -2.00 12.49
CA TYR A 96 -12.15 -2.71 11.28
C TYR A 96 -12.06 -1.86 10.00
N ALA A 97 -12.31 -0.55 10.10
CA ALA A 97 -12.29 0.36 8.95
C ALA A 97 -10.86 0.56 8.44
N ASP A 98 -9.88 0.67 9.34
CA ASP A 98 -8.48 0.89 9.00
C ASP A 98 -7.84 -0.36 8.37
N LYS A 99 -8.09 -1.54 8.94
CA LYS A 99 -7.71 -2.81 8.34
C LYS A 99 -8.30 -2.96 6.93
N LEU A 100 -9.59 -2.64 6.75
CA LEU A 100 -10.23 -2.69 5.44
C LEU A 100 -9.59 -1.69 4.46
N ALA A 101 -9.30 -0.47 4.90
CA ALA A 101 -8.61 0.54 4.09
C ALA A 101 -7.23 0.05 3.61
N ILE A 102 -6.45 -0.60 4.47
CA ILE A 102 -5.15 -1.20 4.13
C ILE A 102 -5.30 -2.30 3.07
N LEU A 103 -6.31 -3.17 3.21
CA LEU A 103 -6.60 -4.21 2.23
C LEU A 103 -6.99 -3.61 0.88
N VAL A 104 -7.89 -2.63 0.87
CA VAL A 104 -8.35 -1.95 -0.37
C VAL A 104 -7.18 -1.27 -1.07
N ALA A 105 -6.35 -0.54 -0.35
CA ALA A 105 -5.19 0.15 -0.92
C ALA A 105 -4.14 -0.83 -1.47
N SER A 106 -3.89 -1.93 -0.75
CA SER A 106 -2.95 -2.97 -1.18
C SER A 106 -3.48 -3.70 -2.42
N PHE A 107 -4.78 -3.98 -2.47
CA PHE A 107 -5.43 -4.61 -3.62
C PHE A 107 -5.42 -3.71 -4.85
N LEU A 108 -5.70 -2.42 -4.67
CA LEU A 108 -5.63 -1.42 -5.74
C LEU A 108 -4.20 -1.30 -6.28
N SER A 109 -3.20 -1.24 -5.40
CA SER A 109 -1.77 -1.22 -5.76
C SER A 109 -1.38 -2.45 -6.57
N ALA A 110 -1.85 -3.63 -6.15
CA ALA A 110 -1.57 -4.89 -6.85
C ALA A 110 -2.21 -4.92 -8.25
N ILE A 111 -3.47 -4.54 -8.39
CA ILE A 111 -4.17 -4.51 -9.67
C ILE A 111 -3.53 -3.50 -10.62
N VAL A 112 -3.38 -2.26 -10.16
CA VAL A 112 -2.84 -1.17 -11.00
C VAL A 112 -1.40 -1.47 -11.39
N GLY A 113 -0.57 -1.92 -10.44
CA GLY A 113 0.82 -2.30 -10.72
C GLY A 113 0.92 -3.47 -11.69
N PHE A 114 0.08 -4.51 -11.53
CA PHE A 114 0.05 -5.66 -12.43
C PHE A 114 -0.38 -5.27 -13.84
N ILE A 115 -1.49 -4.54 -13.98
CA ILE A 115 -1.99 -4.09 -15.29
C ILE A 115 -0.95 -3.22 -15.97
N TYR A 116 -0.37 -2.26 -15.25
CA TYR A 116 0.62 -1.35 -15.80
C TYR A 116 1.87 -2.10 -16.28
N LEU A 117 2.41 -3.02 -15.47
CA LEU A 117 3.56 -3.84 -15.87
C LEU A 117 3.26 -4.78 -17.04
N LYS A 118 2.02 -5.27 -17.15
CA LYS A 118 1.59 -6.11 -18.28
C LYS A 118 1.52 -5.32 -19.60
N ILE A 119 1.18 -4.04 -19.54
CA ILE A 119 1.09 -3.17 -20.72
C ILE A 119 2.47 -2.65 -21.14
N VAL A 120 3.36 -2.39 -20.17
CA VAL A 120 4.68 -1.80 -20.44
C VAL A 120 5.69 -2.86 -20.92
N LYS A 121 6.17 -2.70 -22.16
CA LYS A 121 7.20 -3.56 -22.79
C LYS A 121 8.61 -3.36 -22.25
#